data_AF-A0A973TU67-F1
#
_entry.id   AF-A0A973TU67-F1
#
_cell.length_a   1.000
_cell.length_b   1.000
_cell.length_c   1.000
_cell.angle_alpha   90.00
_cell.angle_beta   90.00
_cell.angle_gamma   90.00
#
_symmetry.space_group_name_H-M   'P 1'
#
loop_
_entity.id
_entity.type
_entity.pdbx_description
1 polymer ?
#
loop_
_entity_poly.entity_id
_entity_poly.type
_entity_poly.pdbx_seq_one_letter_code
_entity_poly.pdbx_strand_id
1 'polypeptide(L)'
;MITDGDRFEVRRVAERPGKAEVDAVLADSGDKRLVVHGTDADLNAVVLRLLRTERLSEVPIGYVPADPRSEVAGLWGLPTDQGRALDLALSGEPDPVPLVRDDVGGVLVGLGSLGPVRGVGYGDDTVVLRGQASRLEVTPDPDGGPGLVVRVIHKRLLGRKVTSTQARAFQLGCLPVQVESDGIAHPRPMGKWTWYRHTVDLRLVRGVQ
;
A
#
# COMPACT_ATOMS: atom_id res chain seq x y z
N MET A 1 3.33 24.03 8.13
CA MET A 1 2.77 24.25 9.47
C MET A 1 1.26 24.32 9.29
N ILE A 2 0.56 23.20 9.46
CA ILE A 2 -0.91 23.17 9.35
C ILE A 2 -1.41 23.81 10.64
N THR A 3 -1.85 25.07 10.55
CA THR A 3 -2.39 25.82 11.68
C THR A 3 -3.83 25.38 11.94
N ASP A 4 -4.05 25.09 13.21
CA ASP A 4 -5.30 24.76 13.88
C ASP A 4 -6.41 25.75 13.52
N GLY A 5 -7.59 25.21 13.24
CA GLY A 5 -8.76 25.97 12.82
C GLY A 5 -10.00 25.11 12.97
N ASP A 6 -10.47 24.95 14.21
CA ASP A 6 -11.83 24.56 14.64
C ASP A 6 -12.55 23.38 13.96
N ARG A 7 -11.91 22.61 13.08
CA ARG A 7 -12.58 21.61 12.22
C ARG A 7 -12.08 20.18 12.38
N PHE A 8 -10.88 19.95 12.90
CA PHE A 8 -10.32 18.61 13.11
C PHE A 8 -9.19 18.61 14.16
N GLU A 9 -9.05 17.52 14.90
CA GLU A 9 -7.96 17.33 15.87
C GLU A 9 -6.69 16.87 15.13
N VAL A 10 -5.54 17.46 15.47
CA VAL A 10 -4.24 17.08 14.91
C VAL A 10 -3.36 16.47 16.01
N ARG A 11 -2.92 15.23 15.81
CA ARG A 11 -1.95 14.57 16.69
C ARG A 11 -0.66 14.26 15.93
N ARG A 12 0.48 14.66 16.51
CA ARG A 12 1.82 14.30 16.00
C ARG A 12 2.28 13.01 16.66
N VAL A 13 2.80 12.10 15.86
CA VAL A 13 3.32 10.78 16.26
C VAL A 13 4.65 10.52 15.57
N ALA A 14 5.37 9.49 15.98
CA ALA A 14 6.61 9.08 15.31
C ALA A 14 6.34 8.53 13.89
N GLU A 15 7.38 8.52 13.05
CA GLU A 15 7.34 7.80 11.77
C GLU A 15 7.08 6.31 11.99
N ARG A 16 6.24 5.74 11.13
CA ARG A 16 5.71 4.38 11.20
C ARG A 16 5.10 4.11 12.58
N PRO A 17 4.01 4.83 12.92
CA PRO A 17 3.49 4.85 14.28
C PRO A 17 3.13 3.45 14.77
N GLY A 18 3.52 3.17 16.00
CA GLY A 18 3.30 1.88 16.64
C GLY A 18 1.86 1.68 17.09
N LYS A 19 1.56 0.47 17.59
CA LYS A 19 0.25 0.11 18.14
C LYS A 19 -0.26 1.14 19.14
N ALA A 20 0.58 1.56 20.10
CA ALA A 20 0.16 2.46 21.18
C ALA A 20 -0.25 3.85 20.67
N GLU A 21 0.46 4.38 19.67
CA GLU A 21 0.18 5.68 19.09
C GLU A 21 -1.12 5.66 18.29
N VAL A 22 -1.29 4.64 17.43
CA VAL A 22 -2.50 4.51 16.61
C VAL A 22 -3.72 4.17 17.47
N ASP A 23 -3.58 3.31 18.49
CA ASP A 23 -4.68 2.96 19.41
C ASP A 23 -5.20 4.18 20.17
N ALA A 24 -4.31 5.05 20.64
CA ALA A 24 -4.70 6.28 21.32
C ALA A 24 -5.52 7.19 20.39
N VAL A 25 -5.13 7.32 19.12
CA VAL A 25 -5.90 8.09 18.12
C VAL A 25 -7.26 7.46 17.87
N LEU A 26 -7.32 6.14 17.69
CA LEU A 26 -8.56 5.43 17.38
C LEU A 26 -9.57 5.46 18.54
N ALA A 27 -9.09 5.42 19.79
CA ALA A 27 -9.93 5.50 20.97
C ALA A 27 -10.65 6.86 21.09
N ASP A 28 -9.95 7.95 20.76
CA ASP A 28 -10.50 9.31 20.82
C ASP A 28 -11.44 9.60 19.63
N SER A 29 -11.19 8.95 18.48
CA SER A 29 -11.88 9.21 17.22
C SER A 29 -13.16 8.40 17.03
N GLY A 30 -13.30 7.23 17.67
CA GLY A 30 -14.37 6.28 17.34
C GLY A 30 -14.33 5.93 15.84
N ASP A 31 -15.48 5.81 15.18
CA ASP A 31 -15.61 5.48 13.74
C ASP A 31 -15.46 6.69 12.80
N LYS A 32 -14.96 7.80 13.33
CA LYS A 32 -14.72 9.01 12.52
C LYS A 32 -13.59 8.74 11.53
N ARG A 33 -13.64 9.48 10.42
CA ARG A 33 -12.60 9.54 9.40
C ARG A 33 -11.24 9.87 10.04
N LEU A 34 -10.22 9.13 9.64
CA LEU A 34 -8.83 9.36 10.04
C LEU A 34 -8.05 9.90 8.84
N VAL A 35 -7.30 10.99 9.03
CA VAL A 35 -6.40 11.53 8.01
C VAL A 35 -4.96 11.25 8.41
N VAL A 36 -4.23 10.58 7.52
CA VAL A 36 -2.79 10.34 7.68
C VAL A 36 -2.04 11.36 6.82
N HIS A 37 -1.25 12.21 7.46
CA HIS A 37 -0.28 13.05 6.77
C HIS A 37 1.13 12.48 7.01
N GLY A 38 1.77 11.96 5.96
CA GLY A 38 3.03 11.23 6.11
C GLY A 38 3.48 10.49 4.85
N THR A 39 4.44 9.61 5.00
CA THR A 39 4.95 8.71 3.96
C THR A 39 4.02 7.53 3.70
N ASP A 40 4.26 6.78 2.61
CA ASP A 40 3.55 5.53 2.32
C ASP A 40 3.71 4.51 3.46
N ALA A 41 4.86 4.51 4.14
CA ALA A 41 5.14 3.66 5.29
C ALA A 41 4.32 4.03 6.53
N ASP A 42 4.04 5.32 6.73
CA ASP A 42 3.19 5.80 7.83
C ASP A 42 1.74 5.37 7.60
N LEU A 43 1.25 5.52 6.37
CA LEU A 43 -0.06 5.02 5.97
C LEU A 43 -0.16 3.51 6.13
N ASN A 44 0.85 2.76 5.69
CA ASN A 44 0.92 1.31 5.87
C ASN A 44 0.78 0.91 7.35
N ALA A 45 1.50 1.57 8.25
CA ALA A 45 1.43 1.30 9.69
C ALA A 45 0.02 1.53 10.26
N VAL A 46 -0.64 2.62 9.87
CA VAL A 46 -2.02 2.91 10.28
C VAL A 46 -3.01 1.89 9.72
N VAL A 47 -2.94 1.57 8.43
CA VAL A 47 -3.82 0.58 7.77
C VAL A 47 -3.62 -0.81 8.36
N LEU A 48 -2.37 -1.21 8.62
CA LEU A 48 -2.05 -2.46 9.31
C LEU A 48 -2.68 -2.51 10.69
N ARG A 49 -2.72 -1.38 11.41
CA ARG A 49 -3.37 -1.34 12.71
C ARG A 49 -4.88 -1.50 12.59
N LEU A 50 -5.53 -0.79 11.66
CA LEU A 50 -6.97 -0.92 11.39
C LEU A 50 -7.36 -2.35 11.02
N LEU A 51 -6.55 -3.01 10.18
CA LEU A 51 -6.71 -4.43 9.87
C LEU A 51 -6.67 -5.29 11.14
N ARG A 52 -5.67 -5.06 12.02
CA ARG A 52 -5.48 -5.83 13.27
C ARG A 52 -6.54 -5.53 14.33
N THR A 53 -7.33 -4.48 14.17
CA THR A 53 -8.45 -4.15 15.05
C THR A 53 -9.80 -4.37 14.38
N GLU A 54 -9.84 -4.95 13.18
CA GLU A 54 -11.05 -5.25 12.41
C GLU A 54 -11.85 -4.00 11.98
N ARG A 55 -11.18 -2.85 11.83
CA ARG A 55 -11.82 -1.54 11.58
C ARG A 55 -11.72 -1.02 10.14
N LEU A 56 -11.23 -1.84 9.20
CA LEU A 56 -11.03 -1.44 7.80
C LEU A 56 -12.32 -0.96 7.11
N SER A 57 -13.44 -1.64 7.37
CA SER A 57 -14.75 -1.28 6.83
C SER A 57 -15.42 -0.12 7.57
N GLU A 58 -14.97 0.19 8.78
CA GLU A 58 -15.60 1.19 9.64
C GLU A 58 -14.98 2.58 9.41
N VAL A 59 -13.65 2.66 9.40
CA VAL A 59 -12.91 3.93 9.45
C VAL A 59 -12.47 4.35 8.05
N PRO A 60 -13.02 5.45 7.49
CA PRO A 60 -12.49 6.03 6.26
C PRO A 60 -11.10 6.61 6.49
N ILE A 61 -10.19 6.37 5.54
CA ILE A 61 -8.82 6.87 5.57
C ILE A 61 -8.62 7.94 4.51
N GLY A 62 -8.33 9.17 4.94
CA GLY A 62 -7.76 10.21 4.09
C GLY A 62 -6.24 10.15 4.13
N TYR A 63 -5.58 10.46 3.02
CA TYR A 63 -4.13 10.46 2.93
C TYR A 63 -3.62 11.77 2.33
N VAL A 64 -2.70 12.42 3.05
CA VAL A 64 -1.95 13.61 2.61
C VAL A 64 -0.49 13.18 2.47
N PRO A 65 0.01 12.92 1.25
CA PRO A 65 1.38 12.43 1.07
C PRO A 65 2.40 13.50 1.44
N ALA A 66 3.42 13.12 2.22
CA ALA A 66 4.54 13.99 2.56
C ALA A 66 5.56 14.15 1.40
N ASP A 67 5.55 13.22 0.43
CA ASP A 67 6.42 13.24 -0.75
C ASP A 67 5.57 13.20 -2.03
N PRO A 68 5.78 14.11 -3.02
CA PRO A 68 5.10 14.07 -4.30
C PRO A 68 5.38 12.82 -5.16
N ARG A 69 6.35 11.98 -4.77
CA ARG A 69 6.66 10.68 -5.38
C ARG A 69 5.98 9.50 -4.69
N SER A 70 5.05 9.73 -3.76
CA SER A 70 4.26 8.67 -3.12
C SER A 70 3.67 7.72 -4.16
N GLU A 71 4.01 6.43 -4.04
CA GLU A 71 3.51 5.38 -4.93
C GLU A 71 2.04 5.11 -4.62
N VAL A 72 1.62 5.24 -3.35
CA VAL A 72 0.20 5.20 -2.97
C VAL A 72 -0.58 6.31 -3.67
N ALA A 73 -0.09 7.55 -3.61
CA ALA A 73 -0.79 8.68 -4.24
C ALA A 73 -0.87 8.51 -5.75
N GLY A 74 0.23 8.06 -6.38
CA GLY A 74 0.26 7.76 -7.82
C GLY A 74 -0.70 6.64 -8.22
N LEU A 75 -0.76 5.55 -7.44
CA LEU A 75 -1.63 4.40 -7.70
C LEU A 75 -3.11 4.77 -7.63
N TRP A 76 -3.50 5.55 -6.63
CA TRP A 76 -4.91 5.86 -6.35
C TRP A 76 -5.38 7.19 -6.96
N GLY A 77 -4.50 7.92 -7.64
CA GLY A 77 -4.82 9.20 -8.27
C GLY A 77 -5.01 10.34 -7.27
N LEU A 78 -4.35 10.27 -6.11
CA LEU A 78 -4.48 11.28 -5.06
C LEU A 78 -3.63 12.53 -5.41
N PRO A 79 -4.10 13.75 -5.09
CA PRO A 79 -3.29 14.94 -5.20
C PRO A 79 -2.05 14.85 -4.31
N THR A 80 -0.93 15.40 -4.80
CA THR A 80 0.31 15.53 -4.02
C THR A 80 0.61 16.97 -3.60
N ASP A 81 -0.18 17.93 -4.09
CA ASP A 81 -0.21 19.29 -3.56
C ASP A 81 -0.87 19.28 -2.17
N GLN A 82 -0.18 19.83 -1.16
CA GLN A 82 -0.58 19.73 0.24
C GLN A 82 -1.99 20.26 0.52
N GLY A 83 -2.36 21.38 -0.08
CA GLY A 83 -3.69 21.98 0.10
C GLY A 83 -4.78 21.10 -0.50
N ARG A 84 -4.64 20.72 -1.77
CA ARG A 84 -5.63 19.86 -2.45
C ARG A 84 -5.74 18.48 -1.82
N ALA A 85 -4.61 17.91 -1.39
CA ALA A 85 -4.58 16.60 -0.73
C ALA A 85 -5.31 16.67 0.62
N LEU A 86 -5.11 17.74 1.40
CA LEU A 86 -5.81 17.94 2.66
C LEU A 86 -7.32 18.16 2.44
N ASP A 87 -7.70 19.01 1.48
CA ASP A 87 -9.10 19.25 1.13
C ASP A 87 -9.80 17.94 0.73
N LEU A 88 -9.15 17.14 -0.13
CA LEU A 88 -9.66 15.83 -0.53
C LEU A 88 -9.76 14.90 0.68
N ALA A 89 -8.69 14.75 1.47
CA ALA A 89 -8.65 13.86 2.62
C ALA A 89 -9.76 14.19 3.64
N LEU A 90 -10.05 15.48 3.86
CA LEU A 90 -11.08 15.93 4.80
C LEU A 90 -12.51 15.79 4.29
N SER A 91 -12.75 16.02 2.98
CA SER A 91 -14.11 16.20 2.45
C SER A 91 -14.54 15.21 1.36
N GLY A 92 -13.59 14.54 0.70
CA GLY A 92 -13.89 13.60 -0.38
C GLY A 92 -14.65 12.38 0.09
N GLU A 93 -15.36 11.72 -0.82
CA GLU A 93 -16.03 10.46 -0.52
C GLU A 93 -15.05 9.28 -0.42
N PRO A 94 -15.23 8.36 0.55
CA PRO A 94 -14.47 7.12 0.65
C PRO A 94 -14.88 6.11 -0.42
N ASP A 95 -13.90 5.52 -1.09
CA ASP A 95 -14.02 4.48 -2.10
C ASP A 95 -13.41 3.17 -1.56
N PRO A 96 -14.08 2.01 -1.70
CA PRO A 96 -13.47 0.71 -1.39
C PRO A 96 -12.34 0.39 -2.39
N VAL A 97 -11.11 0.35 -1.89
CA VAL A 97 -9.94 -0.04 -2.68
C VAL A 97 -9.36 -1.38 -2.22
N PRO A 98 -8.89 -2.25 -3.13
CA PRO A 98 -8.27 -3.51 -2.75
C PRO A 98 -7.09 -3.31 -1.78
N LEU A 99 -7.14 -4.02 -0.66
CA LEU A 99 -6.00 -4.14 0.24
C LEU A 99 -5.24 -5.43 -0.06
N VAL A 100 -3.93 -5.37 -0.26
CA VAL A 100 -3.10 -6.56 -0.44
C VAL A 100 -2.44 -6.93 0.89
N ARG A 101 -2.29 -8.22 1.15
CA ARG A 101 -1.58 -8.79 2.31
C ARG A 101 -0.40 -9.61 1.87
N ASP A 102 0.50 -9.87 2.81
CA ASP A 102 1.59 -10.83 2.65
C ASP A 102 1.50 -12.01 3.64
N ASP A 103 2.35 -13.02 3.43
CA ASP A 103 2.40 -14.24 4.25
C ASP A 103 3.12 -14.07 5.59
N VAL A 104 3.71 -12.91 5.86
CA VAL A 104 4.32 -12.58 7.16
C VAL A 104 3.43 -11.68 8.03
N GLY A 105 2.21 -11.41 7.58
CA GLY A 105 1.19 -10.68 8.33
C GLY A 105 1.25 -9.16 8.16
N GLY A 106 1.90 -8.68 7.11
CA GLY A 106 1.86 -7.29 6.65
C GLY A 106 0.67 -6.97 5.75
N VAL A 107 0.69 -5.72 5.26
CA VAL A 107 -0.22 -5.16 4.26
C VAL A 107 0.58 -4.44 3.19
N LEU A 108 -0.03 -4.25 2.04
CA LEU A 108 0.48 -3.47 0.93
C LEU A 108 -0.64 -2.57 0.40
N VAL A 109 -0.41 -1.26 0.45
CA VAL A 109 -1.36 -0.21 0.07
C VAL A 109 -1.00 0.42 -1.29
N GLY A 110 0.30 0.48 -1.62
CA GLY A 110 0.84 1.07 -2.84
C GLY A 110 1.71 0.10 -3.61
N LEU A 111 3.01 0.02 -3.29
CA LEU A 111 4.01 -0.71 -4.06
C LEU A 111 4.82 -1.71 -3.22
N GLY A 112 4.69 -2.98 -3.57
CA GLY A 112 5.57 -4.05 -3.15
C GLY A 112 6.65 -4.23 -4.21
N SER A 113 7.92 -4.37 -3.82
CA SER A 113 8.98 -4.60 -4.79
C SER A 113 10.13 -5.46 -4.26
N LEU A 114 10.79 -6.14 -5.18
CA LEU A 114 12.01 -6.88 -4.92
C LEU A 114 12.86 -6.95 -6.20
N GLY A 115 14.16 -7.15 -6.05
CA GLY A 115 15.03 -7.39 -7.19
C GLY A 115 16.49 -7.00 -6.95
N PRO A 116 17.43 -7.50 -7.77
CA PRO A 116 17.23 -8.51 -8.82
C PRO A 116 16.79 -9.87 -8.25
N VAL A 117 16.02 -10.64 -9.01
CA VAL A 117 15.41 -11.89 -8.54
C VAL A 117 15.65 -13.03 -9.51
N ARG A 118 15.87 -14.23 -8.96
CA ARG A 118 15.88 -15.49 -9.70
C ARG A 118 14.99 -16.49 -8.99
N GLY A 119 13.96 -16.99 -9.67
CA GLY A 119 12.97 -17.86 -9.06
C GLY A 119 11.85 -18.28 -10.00
N VAL A 120 10.79 -18.80 -9.40
CA VAL A 120 9.53 -19.14 -10.07
C VAL A 120 8.40 -18.50 -9.29
N GLY A 121 7.54 -17.76 -9.99
CA GLY A 121 6.39 -17.08 -9.42
C GLY A 121 5.11 -17.39 -10.19
N TYR A 122 4.04 -17.64 -9.45
CA TYR A 122 2.70 -17.93 -9.98
C TYR A 122 1.72 -16.87 -9.51
N GLY A 123 0.94 -16.34 -10.44
CA GLY A 123 -0.23 -15.50 -10.16
C GLY A 123 -1.47 -16.36 -10.43
N ASP A 124 -2.19 -16.75 -9.38
CA ASP A 124 -3.22 -17.79 -9.44
C ASP A 124 -2.71 -19.05 -10.19
N ASP A 125 -3.28 -19.41 -11.34
CA ASP A 125 -2.87 -20.55 -12.17
C ASP A 125 -1.81 -20.20 -13.25
N THR A 126 -1.44 -18.92 -13.37
CA THR A 126 -0.58 -18.40 -14.41
C THR A 126 0.88 -18.32 -13.95
N VAL A 127 1.81 -18.84 -14.76
CA VAL A 127 3.25 -18.65 -14.54
C VAL A 127 3.63 -17.20 -14.87
N VAL A 128 3.89 -16.39 -13.84
CA VAL A 128 4.24 -14.97 -13.98
C VAL A 128 5.75 -14.77 -14.15
N LEU A 129 6.55 -15.54 -13.41
CA LEU A 129 8.01 -15.52 -13.51
C LEU A 129 8.54 -16.95 -13.58
N ARG A 130 9.46 -17.20 -14.52
CA ARG A 130 10.34 -18.38 -14.53
C ARG A 130 11.73 -17.95 -14.94
N GLY A 131 12.69 -18.05 -14.03
CA GLY A 131 14.08 -17.64 -14.28
C GLY A 131 14.41 -16.33 -13.58
N GLN A 132 15.02 -15.40 -14.31
CA GLN A 132 15.58 -14.17 -13.73
C GLN A 132 14.86 -12.91 -14.21
N ALA A 133 14.66 -11.95 -13.31
CA ALA A 133 14.16 -10.62 -13.61
C ALA A 133 15.00 -9.56 -12.87
N SER A 134 15.08 -8.36 -13.46
CA SER A 134 15.80 -7.25 -12.84
C SER A 134 15.05 -6.61 -11.68
N ARG A 135 13.73 -6.63 -11.73
CA ARG A 135 12.83 -6.22 -10.64
C ARG A 135 11.49 -6.91 -10.80
N LEU A 136 10.83 -7.18 -9.69
CA LEU A 136 9.44 -7.58 -9.62
C LEU A 136 8.72 -6.56 -8.75
N GLU A 137 7.58 -6.09 -9.23
CA GLU A 137 6.72 -5.14 -8.52
C GLU A 137 5.32 -5.73 -8.39
N VAL A 138 4.65 -5.44 -7.28
CA VAL A 138 3.25 -5.78 -7.03
C VAL A 138 2.55 -4.54 -6.54
N THR A 139 1.36 -4.26 -7.07
CA THR A 139 0.46 -3.23 -6.54
C THR A 139 -0.90 -3.86 -6.30
N PRO A 140 -1.75 -3.31 -5.41
CA PRO A 140 -3.19 -3.48 -5.54
C PRO A 140 -3.65 -3.17 -6.97
N ASP A 141 -4.75 -3.79 -7.38
CA ASP A 141 -5.36 -3.57 -8.69
C ASP A 141 -6.29 -2.35 -8.65
N PRO A 142 -5.94 -1.23 -9.32
CA PRO A 142 -6.77 -0.02 -9.29
C PRO A 142 -7.96 -0.08 -10.25
N ASP A 143 -8.00 -1.05 -11.16
CA ASP A 143 -8.92 -1.09 -12.31
C ASP A 143 -10.09 -2.08 -12.10
N GLY A 144 -10.37 -2.45 -10.84
CA GLY A 144 -11.46 -3.35 -10.47
C GLY A 144 -11.22 -4.81 -10.85
N GLY A 145 -9.97 -5.19 -11.14
CA GLY A 145 -9.61 -6.56 -11.46
C GLY A 145 -9.56 -7.49 -10.23
N PRO A 146 -8.89 -8.66 -10.34
CA PRO A 146 -8.97 -9.72 -9.35
C PRO A 146 -8.42 -9.31 -7.96
N GLY A 147 -7.45 -8.40 -7.91
CA GLY A 147 -7.00 -7.81 -6.65
C GLY A 147 -5.61 -7.23 -6.60
N LEU A 148 -4.66 -7.80 -7.35
CA LEU A 148 -3.30 -7.27 -7.48
C LEU A 148 -2.78 -7.37 -8.90
N VAL A 149 -1.82 -6.50 -9.22
CA VAL A 149 -1.11 -6.47 -10.50
C VAL A 149 0.36 -6.75 -10.23
N VAL A 150 0.89 -7.83 -10.81
CA VAL A 150 2.32 -8.17 -10.77
C VAL A 150 2.98 -7.66 -12.04
N ARG A 151 4.06 -6.89 -11.90
CA ARG A 151 4.91 -6.43 -13.01
C ARG A 151 6.29 -7.06 -12.92
N VAL A 152 6.68 -7.78 -13.97
CA VAL A 152 8.02 -8.37 -14.10
C VAL A 152 8.85 -7.54 -15.07
N ILE A 153 9.95 -6.97 -14.56
CA ILE A 153 10.80 -6.04 -15.30
C ILE A 153 12.12 -6.72 -15.65
N HIS A 154 12.46 -6.73 -16.93
CA HIS A 154 13.73 -7.22 -17.46
C HIS A 154 14.52 -6.07 -18.10
N LYS A 155 15.68 -5.72 -17.52
CA LYS A 155 16.66 -4.82 -18.16
C LYS A 155 17.17 -5.46 -19.44
N ARG A 156 17.28 -4.65 -20.51
CA ARG A 156 17.85 -5.02 -21.81
C ARG A 156 18.99 -4.06 -22.15
N LEU A 157 19.80 -4.40 -23.15
CA LEU A 157 20.86 -3.52 -23.68
C LEU A 157 20.32 -2.13 -24.05
N LEU A 158 19.11 -2.07 -24.63
CA LEU A 158 18.37 -0.84 -24.92
C LEU A 158 17.00 -0.90 -24.23
N GLY A 159 16.86 -0.22 -23.10
CA GLY A 159 15.60 -0.07 -22.37
C GLY A 159 15.23 -1.24 -21.44
N ARG A 160 13.92 -1.39 -21.19
CA ARG A 160 13.36 -2.44 -20.32
C ARG A 160 12.15 -3.10 -20.97
N LYS A 161 11.98 -4.41 -20.78
CA LYS A 161 10.72 -5.11 -21.06
C LYS A 161 9.95 -5.29 -19.76
N VAL A 162 8.68 -4.91 -19.75
CA VAL A 162 7.77 -5.09 -18.62
C VAL A 162 6.65 -6.02 -19.08
N THR A 163 6.34 -7.03 -18.28
CA THR A 163 5.14 -7.86 -18.44
C THR A 163 4.27 -7.70 -17.21
N SER A 164 2.98 -7.45 -17.40
CA SER A 164 2.01 -7.32 -16.30
C SER A 164 1.10 -8.53 -16.24
N THR A 165 0.67 -8.92 -15.05
CA THR A 165 -0.32 -9.99 -14.82
C THR A 165 -1.21 -9.61 -13.65
N GLN A 166 -2.52 -9.62 -13.87
CA GLN A 166 -3.51 -9.47 -12.81
C GLN A 166 -3.78 -10.83 -12.16
N ALA A 167 -3.91 -10.86 -10.84
CA ALA A 167 -4.21 -12.09 -10.09
C ALA A 167 -4.87 -11.75 -8.74
N ARG A 168 -5.46 -12.74 -8.08
CA ARG A 168 -5.91 -12.61 -6.68
C ARG A 168 -4.77 -12.83 -5.71
N ALA A 169 -3.86 -13.75 -6.04
CA ALA A 169 -2.66 -14.03 -5.27
C ALA A 169 -1.46 -14.23 -6.18
N PHE A 170 -0.29 -13.82 -5.71
CA PHE A 170 1.00 -14.07 -6.33
C PHE A 170 1.96 -14.69 -5.32
N GLN A 171 2.49 -15.86 -5.66
CA GLN A 171 3.42 -16.63 -4.83
C GLN A 171 4.76 -16.76 -5.53
N LEU A 172 5.83 -16.43 -4.84
CA LEU A 172 7.20 -16.48 -5.35
C LEU A 172 8.05 -17.43 -4.50
N GLY A 173 8.75 -18.36 -5.16
CA GLY A 173 9.93 -19.05 -4.62
C GLY A 173 11.17 -18.57 -5.35
N CYS A 174 12.21 -18.13 -4.65
CA CYS A 174 13.39 -17.52 -5.23
C CYS A 174 14.66 -17.68 -4.39
N LEU A 175 15.81 -17.32 -4.96
CA LEU A 175 17.01 -17.08 -4.16
C LEU A 175 16.75 -15.90 -3.20
N PRO A 176 17.34 -15.90 -1.98
CA PRO A 176 17.08 -14.85 -0.99
C PRO A 176 17.26 -13.45 -1.55
N VAL A 177 16.21 -12.63 -1.44
CA VAL A 177 16.16 -11.26 -1.94
C VAL A 177 15.51 -10.35 -0.91
N GLN A 178 15.95 -9.09 -0.86
CA GLN A 178 15.34 -8.07 -0.03
C GLN A 178 13.97 -7.70 -0.60
N VAL A 179 12.91 -7.83 0.20
CA VAL A 179 11.55 -7.40 -0.15
C VAL A 179 11.28 -6.06 0.51
N GLU A 180 10.57 -5.19 -0.20
CA GLU A 180 10.09 -3.89 0.28
C GLU A 180 8.58 -3.80 0.05
N SER A 181 7.84 -3.29 1.03
CA SER A 181 6.41 -2.98 0.92
C SER A 181 6.17 -1.55 1.37
N ASP A 182 5.66 -0.69 0.49
CA ASP A 182 5.36 0.73 0.79
C ASP A 182 6.57 1.47 1.40
N GLY A 183 7.77 1.23 0.86
CA GLY A 183 9.02 1.81 1.36
C GLY A 183 9.63 1.11 2.58
N ILE A 184 8.98 0.07 3.13
CA ILE A 184 9.46 -0.68 4.29
C ILE A 184 10.19 -1.93 3.84
N ALA A 185 11.52 -1.93 3.96
CA ALA A 185 12.32 -3.12 3.75
C ALA A 185 12.05 -4.17 4.85
N HIS A 186 11.77 -5.41 4.45
CA HIS A 186 11.67 -6.53 5.37
C HIS A 186 13.01 -6.73 6.13
N PRO A 187 13.05 -7.08 7.43
CA PRO A 187 14.31 -7.09 8.19
C PRO A 187 15.38 -8.09 7.69
N ARG A 188 14.99 -9.06 6.86
CA ARG A 188 15.87 -10.11 6.34
C ARG A 188 15.54 -10.43 4.89
N PRO A 189 16.51 -10.83 4.06
CA PRO A 189 16.24 -11.39 2.74
C PRO A 189 15.36 -12.64 2.82
N MET A 190 14.46 -12.80 1.85
CA MET A 190 13.46 -13.87 1.82
C MET A 190 13.63 -14.73 0.57
N GLY A 191 13.62 -16.05 0.74
CA GLY A 191 13.64 -17.02 -0.37
C GLY A 191 12.24 -17.41 -0.86
N LYS A 192 11.20 -16.89 -0.22
CA LYS A 192 9.80 -17.01 -0.64
C LYS A 192 9.04 -15.77 -0.20
N TRP A 193 8.03 -15.39 -0.96
CA TRP A 193 7.14 -14.31 -0.59
C TRP A 193 5.79 -14.49 -1.28
N THR A 194 4.71 -14.19 -0.59
CA THR A 194 3.36 -14.22 -1.17
C THR A 194 2.71 -12.87 -0.98
N TRP A 195 2.05 -12.36 -2.03
CA TRP A 195 1.07 -11.28 -1.92
C TRP A 195 -0.31 -11.81 -2.30
N TYR A 196 -1.37 -11.39 -1.62
CA TYR A 196 -2.73 -11.79 -1.93
C TYR A 196 -3.74 -10.71 -1.56
N ARG A 197 -4.85 -10.63 -2.30
CA ARG A 197 -5.96 -9.72 -2.01
C ARG A 197 -6.61 -10.09 -0.67
N HIS A 198 -6.78 -9.10 0.20
CA HIS A 198 -7.58 -9.23 1.41
C HIS A 198 -9.07 -9.29 1.10
N THR A 199 -9.85 -9.94 1.97
CA THR A 199 -11.30 -10.07 1.80
C THR A 199 -12.07 -8.79 2.10
N VAL A 200 -11.47 -7.86 2.82
CA VAL A 200 -12.05 -6.55 3.15
C VAL A 200 -11.25 -5.46 2.44
N ASP A 201 -11.93 -4.64 1.66
CA ASP A 201 -11.33 -3.50 0.99
C ASP A 201 -11.07 -2.36 1.99
N LEU A 202 -10.04 -1.57 1.74
CA LEU A 202 -9.75 -0.36 2.50
C LEU A 202 -10.70 0.75 2.06
N ARG A 203 -11.30 1.49 3.00
CA ARG A 203 -12.09 2.69 2.68
C ARG A 203 -11.18 3.90 2.50
N LEU A 204 -10.63 4.09 1.30
CA LEU A 204 -9.72 5.19 1.01
C LEU A 204 -10.49 6.40 0.46
N VAL A 205 -10.26 7.59 1.00
CA VAL A 205 -10.85 8.84 0.48
C VAL A 205 -10.18 9.21 -0.82
N ARG A 206 -10.93 9.11 -1.92
CA ARG A 206 -10.45 9.39 -3.30
C ARG A 206 -11.26 10.45 -4.03
N GLY A 207 -12.51 10.71 -3.60
CA GLY A 207 -13.37 11.72 -4.23
C GLY A 207 -13.81 11.35 -5.66
N VAL A 208 -13.75 10.06 -6.01
CA VAL A 208 -14.33 9.54 -7.25
C VAL A 208 -15.83 9.30 -7.07
N GLN A 209 -16.62 9.94 -7.92
CA GLN A 209 -18.02 9.58 -8.22
C GLN A 209 -18.07 8.94 -9.60
#